data_AF-A0A1G9CCL4-F1
#
_entry.id   AF-A0A1G9CCL4-F1
#
_cell.length_a   1.000
_cell.length_b   1.000
_cell.length_c   1.000
_cell.angle_alpha   90.00
_cell.angle_beta   90.00
_cell.angle_gamma   90.00
#
_symmetry.space_group_name_H-M   'P 1'
#
loop_
_entity.id
_entity.type
_entity.pdbx_description
1 polymer ?
#
loop_
_entity_poly.entity_id
_entity_poly.type
_entity_poly.pdbx_seq_one_letter_code
_entity_poly.pdbx_strand_id
1 'polypeptide(L)'
;MARERGHEDAVDTEGLEATLDNVEQLTAFGTLISSLEYLAAGKSFADDDLLSWDVARTRHKALAGRVGDLLTPLMKSPGINVVFAARAAGSVVLLVPRAPAAAKTTATAVLTASNYALHLRTPYGSDGSEHISMITYTSLLASRLARSDERAQQACLHFIALQSCLSYGVAGISKLVSPVWRNGTAVRDIFRTHMYGHSRVYELLKSKPWAARLLAWVTITGETGFPLVLIAPKPVARGILASGLSFHGGNAVFMGLNRFLWAFLGTYPAVAYTSRNLGPIRGRSKSRLVARLTGSKR
;
A
#
# COMPACT_ATOMS: atom_id res chain seq x y z
N MET A 1 -15.98 -43.45 -13.24
CA MET A 1 -15.91 -42.81 -11.89
C MET A 1 -14.54 -42.18 -11.59
N ALA A 2 -13.83 -41.55 -12.55
CA ALA A 2 -12.50 -40.99 -12.28
C ALA A 2 -12.05 -39.82 -13.20
N ARG A 3 -12.96 -39.00 -13.75
CA ARG A 3 -12.55 -37.95 -14.71
C ARG A 3 -13.19 -36.56 -14.61
N GLU A 4 -13.94 -36.25 -13.56
CA GLU A 4 -14.68 -34.97 -13.48
C GLU A 4 -14.38 -34.10 -12.25
N ARG A 5 -13.27 -34.35 -11.53
CA ARG A 5 -12.83 -33.52 -10.37
C ARG A 5 -11.70 -32.53 -10.69
N GLY A 6 -11.43 -32.27 -11.97
CA GLY A 6 -10.29 -31.44 -12.41
C GLY A 6 -10.61 -29.99 -12.76
N HIS A 7 -11.87 -29.56 -12.72
CA HIS A 7 -12.30 -28.26 -13.29
C HIS A 7 -13.00 -27.34 -12.29
N GLU A 8 -12.87 -27.59 -10.98
CA GLU A 8 -13.66 -26.86 -9.97
C GLU A 8 -12.97 -25.61 -9.38
N ASP A 9 -11.65 -25.46 -9.47
CA ASP A 9 -10.89 -24.33 -8.90
C ASP A 9 -9.70 -23.88 -9.78
N ALA A 10 -9.88 -23.77 -11.09
CA ALA A 10 -8.86 -23.16 -11.94
C ALA A 10 -8.71 -21.68 -11.55
N VAL A 11 -7.53 -21.31 -11.04
CA VAL A 11 -7.15 -19.92 -10.82
C VAL A 11 -7.13 -19.24 -12.19
N ASP A 12 -7.69 -18.03 -12.29
CA ASP A 12 -7.57 -17.21 -13.50
C ASP A 12 -6.12 -16.72 -13.60
N THR A 13 -5.24 -17.57 -14.15
CA THR A 13 -3.79 -17.35 -14.16
C THR A 13 -3.42 -16.08 -14.93
N GLU A 14 -4.06 -15.80 -16.06
CA GLU A 14 -3.83 -14.60 -16.85
C GLU A 14 -4.28 -13.34 -16.08
N GLY A 15 -5.44 -13.41 -15.41
CA GLY A 15 -5.90 -12.35 -14.53
C GLY A 15 -5.03 -12.13 -13.28
N LEU A 16 -4.44 -13.21 -12.74
CA LEU A 16 -3.55 -13.20 -11.58
C LEU A 16 -2.23 -12.49 -11.88
N GLU A 17 -1.54 -12.91 -12.96
CA GLU A 17 -0.26 -12.30 -13.36
C GLU A 17 -0.42 -10.83 -13.71
N ALA A 18 -1.46 -10.48 -14.49
CA ALA A 18 -1.75 -9.09 -14.82
C ALA A 18 -2.07 -8.25 -13.58
N THR A 19 -2.72 -8.83 -12.57
CA THR A 19 -2.99 -8.13 -11.31
C THR A 19 -1.71 -7.88 -10.51
N LEU A 20 -0.83 -8.89 -10.40
CA LEU A 20 0.46 -8.75 -9.73
C LEU A 20 1.32 -7.67 -10.39
N ASP A 21 1.38 -7.65 -11.72
CA ASP A 21 2.11 -6.63 -12.47
C ASP A 21 1.52 -5.22 -12.25
N ASN A 22 0.19 -5.07 -12.15
CA ASN A 22 -0.44 -3.79 -11.84
C ASN A 22 -0.13 -3.30 -10.41
N VAL A 23 -0.17 -4.19 -9.41
CA VAL A 23 0.24 -3.87 -8.03
C VAL A 23 1.70 -3.41 -8.00
N GLU A 24 2.55 -4.14 -8.71
CA GLU A 24 3.98 -3.86 -8.82
C GLU A 24 4.24 -2.49 -9.44
N GLN A 25 3.66 -2.20 -10.61
CA GLN A 25 3.89 -0.95 -11.34
C GLN A 25 3.44 0.28 -10.55
N LEU A 26 2.26 0.23 -9.92
CA LEU A 26 1.74 1.35 -9.13
C LEU A 26 2.59 1.62 -7.89
N THR A 27 2.98 0.56 -7.17
CA THR A 27 3.86 0.68 -5.99
C THR A 27 5.27 1.17 -6.39
N ALA A 28 5.81 0.66 -7.51
CA ALA A 28 7.10 1.06 -8.07
C ALA A 28 7.10 2.52 -8.51
N PHE A 29 6.01 3.01 -9.10
CA PHE A 29 5.89 4.41 -9.50
C PHE A 29 6.04 5.38 -8.31
N GLY A 30 5.34 5.12 -7.21
CA GLY A 30 5.50 5.91 -5.98
C GLY A 30 6.91 5.83 -5.40
N THR A 31 7.52 4.65 -5.45
CA THR A 31 8.89 4.44 -4.97
C THR A 31 9.90 5.19 -5.82
N LEU A 32 9.71 5.23 -7.14
CA LEU A 32 10.52 6.01 -8.07
C LEU A 32 10.45 7.49 -7.75
N ILE A 33 9.25 8.06 -7.60
CA ILE A 33 9.06 9.48 -7.25
C ILE A 33 9.82 9.79 -5.96
N SER A 34 9.58 9.03 -4.89
CA SER A 34 10.23 9.29 -3.59
C SER A 34 11.75 9.15 -3.63
N SER A 35 12.28 8.24 -4.45
CA SER A 35 13.72 8.07 -4.64
C SER A 35 14.35 9.23 -5.40
N LEU A 36 13.66 9.74 -6.43
CA LEU A 36 14.10 10.91 -7.19
C LEU A 36 14.02 12.19 -6.37
N GLU A 37 12.95 12.37 -5.60
CA GLU A 37 12.81 13.49 -4.65
C GLU A 37 13.98 13.50 -3.67
N TYR A 38 14.34 12.34 -3.10
CA TYR A 38 15.49 12.23 -2.20
C TYR A 38 16.80 12.62 -2.88
N LEU A 39 17.06 12.06 -4.07
CA LEU A 39 18.30 12.31 -4.82
C LEU A 39 18.42 13.79 -5.22
N ALA A 40 17.30 14.45 -5.53
CA ALA A 40 17.26 15.88 -5.84
C ALA A 40 17.41 16.75 -4.58
N ALA A 41 16.87 16.30 -3.44
CA ALA A 41 16.86 17.03 -2.18
C ALA A 41 18.16 16.87 -1.35
N GLY A 42 19.32 16.65 -1.99
CA GLY A 42 20.59 16.12 -1.46
C GLY A 42 21.23 16.70 -0.19
N LYS A 43 20.55 17.55 0.59
CA LYS A 43 20.96 18.09 1.89
C LYS A 43 20.13 17.58 3.09
N SER A 44 18.98 16.94 2.88
CA SER A 44 18.08 16.53 3.98
C SER A 44 18.58 15.35 4.84
N PHE A 45 19.77 14.81 4.54
CA PHE A 45 20.38 13.67 5.25
C PHE A 45 21.88 13.87 5.47
N ALA A 46 22.29 15.11 5.64
CA ALA A 46 23.66 15.42 6.03
C ALA A 46 23.98 14.72 7.37
N ASP A 47 25.22 14.24 7.51
CA ASP A 47 25.61 13.40 8.64
C ASP A 47 25.66 14.17 9.98
N ASP A 48 25.53 15.51 9.93
CA ASP A 48 25.49 16.44 11.06
C ASP A 48 24.06 16.83 11.53
N ASP A 49 23.01 16.28 10.91
CA ASP A 49 21.62 16.57 11.26
C ASP A 49 21.04 15.59 12.31
N LEU A 50 19.91 15.94 12.92
CA LEU A 50 19.16 15.13 13.90
C LEU A 50 18.67 13.78 13.32
N LEU A 51 18.62 13.67 11.99
CA LEU A 51 18.25 12.44 11.26
C LEU A 51 19.46 11.64 10.77
N SER A 52 20.66 11.94 11.27
CA SER A 52 21.88 11.22 10.93
C SER A 52 21.83 9.76 11.40
N TRP A 53 22.58 8.91 10.69
CA TRP A 53 22.69 7.50 11.05
C TRP A 53 23.31 7.27 12.43
N ASP A 54 24.20 8.17 12.85
CA ASP A 54 24.84 8.09 14.17
C ASP A 54 23.83 8.22 15.30
N VAL A 55 22.80 9.05 15.12
CA VAL A 55 21.68 9.12 16.07
C VAL A 55 20.77 7.91 15.93
N ALA A 56 20.38 7.56 14.70
CA ALA A 56 19.43 6.46 14.45
C ALA A 56 19.89 5.10 14.99
N ARG A 57 21.18 4.77 14.83
CA ARG A 57 21.74 3.46 15.25
C ARG A 57 21.76 3.25 16.77
N THR A 58 21.73 4.32 17.57
CA THR A 58 21.75 4.22 19.04
C THR A 58 20.45 3.67 19.64
N ARG A 59 19.36 3.66 18.86
CA ARG A 59 18.04 3.19 19.30
C ARG A 59 18.01 1.72 19.69
N HIS A 60 18.80 0.88 19.02
CA HIS A 60 18.83 -0.55 19.26
C HIS A 60 20.24 -0.99 19.64
N LYS A 61 20.39 -1.72 20.75
CA LYS A 61 21.70 -2.21 21.21
C LYS A 61 22.47 -2.99 20.13
N ALA A 62 21.75 -3.74 19.29
CA ALA A 62 22.35 -4.47 18.17
C ALA A 62 22.94 -3.53 17.10
N LEU A 63 22.24 -2.42 16.78
CA LEU A 63 22.70 -1.40 15.82
C LEU A 63 23.72 -0.44 16.44
N ALA A 64 23.80 -0.33 17.76
CA ALA A 64 24.88 0.40 18.41
C ALA A 64 26.23 -0.33 18.27
N GLY A 65 26.22 -1.66 18.13
CA GLY A 65 27.41 -2.49 17.97
C GLY A 65 27.77 -2.82 16.51
N ARG A 66 28.37 -4.00 16.30
CA ARG A 66 28.94 -4.45 15.01
C ARG A 66 27.99 -4.42 13.83
N VAL A 67 26.68 -4.63 14.07
CA VAL A 67 25.68 -4.59 12.99
C VAL A 67 25.54 -3.16 12.46
N GLY A 68 25.57 -2.15 13.33
CA GLY A 68 25.55 -0.76 12.90
C GLY A 68 26.82 -0.35 12.16
N ASP A 69 27.98 -0.83 12.59
CA ASP A 69 29.25 -0.57 11.91
C ASP A 69 29.25 -1.15 10.50
N LEU A 70 28.74 -2.37 10.32
CA LEU A 70 28.60 -2.99 9.00
C LEU A 70 27.66 -2.20 8.07
N LEU A 71 26.58 -1.63 8.62
CA LEU A 71 25.61 -0.86 7.85
C LEU A 71 26.04 0.59 7.60
N THR A 72 26.98 1.12 8.38
CA THR A 72 27.39 2.53 8.36
C THR A 72 27.82 3.02 6.97
N PRO A 73 28.63 2.31 6.18
CA PRO A 73 29.02 2.76 4.84
C PRO A 73 27.82 2.95 3.90
N LEU A 74 26.77 2.14 4.05
CA LEU A 74 25.55 2.22 3.26
C LEU A 74 24.57 3.26 3.83
N MET A 75 24.58 3.43 5.15
CA MET A 75 23.70 4.34 5.89
C MET A 75 24.31 5.72 6.14
N LYS A 76 25.45 6.08 5.57
CA LYS A 76 25.96 7.46 5.55
C LYS A 76 26.09 7.98 4.13
N SER A 77 26.32 9.28 3.97
CA SER A 77 26.67 9.83 2.66
C SER A 77 28.09 9.38 2.28
N PRO A 78 28.36 8.93 1.04
CA PRO A 78 27.48 8.89 -0.14
C PRO A 78 26.66 7.59 -0.30
N GLY A 79 26.87 6.56 0.53
CA GLY A 79 26.25 5.24 0.38
C GLY A 79 24.72 5.25 0.35
N ILE A 80 24.09 6.18 1.07
CA ILE A 80 22.64 6.33 1.03
C ILE A 80 22.12 6.78 -0.33
N ASN A 81 22.87 7.63 -1.03
CA ASN A 81 22.53 8.03 -2.39
C ASN A 81 22.60 6.83 -3.34
N VAL A 82 23.51 5.87 -3.09
CA VAL A 82 23.56 4.61 -3.83
C VAL A 82 22.31 3.77 -3.56
N VAL A 83 21.81 3.72 -2.32
CA VAL A 83 20.53 3.04 -2.00
C VAL A 83 19.38 3.67 -2.77
N PHE A 84 19.26 4.99 -2.78
CA PHE A 84 18.19 5.68 -3.51
C PHE A 84 18.34 5.56 -5.04
N ALA A 85 19.55 5.58 -5.57
CA ALA A 85 19.81 5.31 -6.98
C ALA A 85 19.42 3.87 -7.36
N ALA A 86 19.78 2.88 -6.53
CA ALA A 86 19.39 1.48 -6.72
C ALA A 86 17.86 1.31 -6.65
N ARG A 87 17.19 2.02 -5.75
CA ARG A 87 15.72 2.06 -5.68
C ARG A 87 15.09 2.66 -6.92
N ALA A 88 15.62 3.77 -7.43
CA ALA A 88 15.15 4.38 -8.66
C ALA A 88 15.31 3.42 -9.85
N ALA A 89 16.50 2.83 -10.01
CA ALA A 89 16.78 1.85 -11.06
C ALA A 89 15.87 0.61 -10.96
N GLY A 90 15.73 0.03 -9.76
CA GLY A 90 14.83 -1.10 -9.51
C GLY A 90 13.38 -0.76 -9.83
N SER A 91 12.92 0.44 -9.47
CA SER A 91 11.56 0.90 -9.79
C SER A 91 11.34 1.02 -11.30
N VAL A 92 12.33 1.54 -12.04
CA VAL A 92 12.27 1.58 -13.52
C VAL A 92 12.15 0.18 -14.13
N VAL A 93 12.90 -0.80 -13.62
CA VAL A 93 12.79 -2.21 -14.07
C VAL A 93 11.37 -2.74 -13.87
N LEU A 94 10.74 -2.46 -12.73
CA LEU A 94 9.37 -2.92 -12.43
C LEU A 94 8.30 -2.19 -13.25
N LEU A 95 8.56 -0.95 -13.68
CA LEU A 95 7.67 -0.19 -14.56
C LEU A 95 7.69 -0.70 -16.00
N VAL A 96 8.73 -1.42 -16.44
CA VAL A 96 8.81 -1.97 -17.79
C VAL A 96 8.08 -3.32 -17.84
N PRO A 97 6.93 -3.43 -18.55
CA PRO A 97 6.13 -4.65 -18.53
C PRO A 97 6.88 -5.87 -19.05
N ARG A 98 7.75 -5.66 -20.05
CA ARG A 98 8.53 -6.70 -20.74
C ARG A 98 9.89 -7.00 -20.10
N ALA A 99 10.17 -6.49 -18.90
CA ALA A 99 11.43 -6.77 -18.22
C ALA A 99 11.57 -8.28 -17.91
N PRO A 100 12.79 -8.87 -18.00
CA PRO A 100 13.00 -10.28 -17.70
C PRO A 100 12.54 -10.65 -16.28
N ALA A 101 11.99 -11.85 -16.12
CA ALA A 101 11.52 -12.39 -14.84
C ALA A 101 12.55 -12.26 -13.72
N ALA A 102 13.80 -12.63 -14.00
CA ALA A 102 14.91 -12.55 -13.05
C ALA A 102 15.18 -11.09 -12.64
N ALA A 103 15.18 -10.16 -13.60
CA ALA A 103 15.39 -8.74 -13.34
C ALA A 103 14.29 -8.16 -12.44
N LYS A 104 13.02 -8.50 -12.68
CA LYS A 104 11.90 -8.09 -11.81
C LYS A 104 12.02 -8.68 -10.40
N THR A 105 12.44 -9.94 -10.25
CA THR A 105 12.69 -10.55 -8.94
C THR A 105 13.81 -9.85 -8.19
N THR A 106 14.95 -9.60 -8.84
CA THR A 106 16.07 -8.86 -8.24
C THR A 106 15.66 -7.44 -7.85
N ALA A 107 14.96 -6.72 -8.73
CA ALA A 107 14.46 -5.38 -8.46
C ALA A 107 13.51 -5.37 -7.26
N THR A 108 12.55 -6.30 -7.20
CA THR A 108 11.62 -6.43 -6.06
C THR A 108 12.38 -6.73 -4.76
N ALA A 109 13.42 -7.59 -4.79
CA ALA A 109 14.25 -7.88 -3.64
C ALA A 109 15.04 -6.64 -3.16
N VAL A 110 15.63 -5.88 -4.08
CA VAL A 110 16.33 -4.62 -3.79
C VAL A 110 15.38 -3.60 -3.18
N LEU A 111 14.17 -3.44 -3.73
CA LEU A 111 13.16 -2.52 -3.19
C LEU A 111 12.68 -2.97 -1.81
N THR A 112 12.47 -4.27 -1.59
CA THR A 112 12.12 -4.82 -0.28
C THR A 112 13.22 -4.51 0.74
N ALA A 113 14.46 -4.95 0.48
CA ALA A 113 15.59 -4.78 1.38
C ALA A 113 15.86 -3.30 1.69
N SER A 114 15.80 -2.44 0.68
CA SER A 114 16.01 -1.01 0.86
C SER A 114 14.88 -0.34 1.65
N ASN A 115 13.61 -0.78 1.55
CA ASN A 115 12.55 -0.26 2.43
C ASN A 115 12.82 -0.61 3.90
N TYR A 116 13.25 -1.84 4.21
CA TYR A 116 13.67 -2.19 5.58
C TYR A 116 14.89 -1.38 6.04
N ALA A 117 15.88 -1.20 5.16
CA ALA A 117 17.07 -0.41 5.49
C ALA A 117 16.72 1.05 5.80
N LEU A 118 15.84 1.66 5.00
CA LEU A 118 15.37 3.03 5.24
C LEU A 118 14.52 3.11 6.52
N HIS A 119 13.66 2.13 6.79
CA HIS A 119 12.90 2.08 8.03
C HIS A 119 13.81 2.07 9.28
N LEU A 120 14.93 1.35 9.23
CA LEU A 120 15.93 1.35 10.30
C LEU A 120 16.64 2.70 10.43
N ARG A 121 16.83 3.43 9.31
CA ARG A 121 17.51 4.72 9.27
C ARG A 121 16.61 5.89 9.71
N THR A 122 15.33 5.89 9.38
CA THR A 122 14.41 7.03 9.61
C THR A 122 13.32 6.73 10.64
N PRO A 123 13.68 6.51 11.92
CA PRO A 123 12.73 6.09 12.95
C PRO A 123 11.62 7.12 13.21
N TYR A 124 11.90 8.42 13.03
CA TYR A 124 10.94 9.51 13.26
C TYR A 124 10.23 10.02 11.99
N GLY A 125 10.53 9.43 10.83
CA GLY A 125 9.88 9.72 9.54
C GLY A 125 9.06 8.56 8.97
N SER A 126 9.00 7.46 9.71
CA SER A 126 8.18 6.29 9.40
C SER A 126 6.70 6.61 9.59
N ASP A 127 5.89 6.26 8.60
CA ASP A 127 4.45 6.48 8.62
C ASP A 127 3.72 5.24 8.05
N GLY A 128 2.39 5.30 8.01
CA GLY A 128 1.58 4.20 7.47
C GLY A 128 1.88 3.86 6.00
N SER A 129 2.35 4.82 5.19
CA SER A 129 2.69 4.57 3.79
C SER A 129 3.95 3.72 3.64
N GLU A 130 4.93 3.90 4.53
CA GLU A 130 6.12 3.05 4.57
C GLU A 130 5.74 1.61 4.94
N HIS A 131 4.94 1.40 5.98
CA HIS A 131 4.49 0.06 6.38
C HIS A 131 3.71 -0.66 5.28
N ILE A 132 2.79 0.02 4.60
CA ILE A 132 2.05 -0.55 3.46
C ILE A 132 2.99 -0.92 2.31
N SER A 133 3.97 -0.07 2.01
CA SER A 133 4.97 -0.33 0.97
C SER A 133 5.83 -1.55 1.32
N MET A 134 6.28 -1.67 2.58
CA MET A 134 7.04 -2.82 3.06
C MET A 134 6.23 -4.12 2.93
N ILE A 135 4.99 -4.12 3.40
CA ILE A 135 4.07 -5.26 3.29
C ILE A 135 3.87 -5.65 1.82
N THR A 136 3.63 -4.66 0.95
CA THR A 136 3.37 -4.89 -0.47
C THR A 136 4.59 -5.47 -1.18
N TYR A 137 5.77 -4.88 -1.01
CA TYR A 137 7.00 -5.39 -1.62
C TYR A 137 7.40 -6.77 -1.10
N THR A 138 7.28 -7.03 0.21
CA THR A 138 7.53 -8.36 0.78
C THR A 138 6.58 -9.40 0.20
N SER A 139 5.31 -9.04 0.03
CA SER A 139 4.30 -9.94 -0.56
C SER A 139 4.55 -10.18 -2.05
N LEU A 140 4.97 -9.16 -2.80
CA LEU A 140 5.41 -9.30 -4.19
C LEU A 140 6.68 -10.13 -4.32
N LEU A 141 7.64 -9.99 -3.40
CA LEU A 141 8.84 -10.81 -3.39
C LEU A 141 8.48 -12.28 -3.12
N ALA A 142 7.63 -12.53 -2.14
CA ALA A 142 7.14 -13.88 -1.84
C ALA A 142 6.41 -14.51 -3.05
N SER A 143 5.56 -13.76 -3.74
CA SER A 143 4.87 -14.25 -4.95
C SER A 143 5.84 -14.52 -6.11
N ARG A 144 6.94 -13.77 -6.21
CA ARG A 144 8.01 -13.99 -7.19
C ARG A 144 8.91 -15.18 -6.86
N LEU A 145 9.09 -15.51 -5.58
CA LEU A 145 9.80 -16.71 -5.14
C LEU A 145 8.93 -17.97 -5.31
N ALA A 146 7.62 -17.83 -5.17
CA ALA A 146 6.64 -18.90 -5.35
C ALA A 146 6.05 -18.96 -6.78
N ARG A 147 6.83 -18.60 -7.82
CA ARG A 147 6.34 -18.51 -9.21
C ARG A 147 5.71 -19.78 -9.78
N SER A 148 6.10 -20.95 -9.27
CA SER A 148 5.55 -22.23 -9.69
C SER A 148 4.24 -22.60 -8.99
N ASP A 149 3.81 -21.82 -7.98
CA ASP A 149 2.61 -22.09 -7.18
C ASP A 149 1.63 -20.91 -7.27
N GLU A 150 0.65 -21.06 -8.17
CA GLU A 150 -0.40 -20.07 -8.40
C GLU A 150 -1.24 -19.79 -7.14
N ARG A 151 -1.43 -20.79 -6.26
CA ARG A 151 -2.19 -20.61 -5.02
C ARG A 151 -1.41 -19.76 -4.03
N ALA A 152 -0.10 -19.96 -3.94
CA ALA A 152 0.76 -19.11 -3.11
C ALA A 152 0.76 -17.66 -3.62
N GLN A 153 0.82 -17.46 -4.94
CA GLN A 153 0.71 -16.13 -5.54
C GLN A 153 -0.64 -15.46 -5.28
N GLN A 154 -1.73 -16.22 -5.43
CA GLN A 154 -3.07 -15.74 -5.12
C GLN A 154 -3.21 -15.37 -3.63
N ALA A 155 -2.64 -16.17 -2.73
CA ALA A 155 -2.62 -15.89 -1.30
C ALA A 155 -1.87 -14.58 -0.99
N CYS A 156 -0.76 -14.31 -1.68
CA CYS A 156 -0.05 -13.03 -1.55
C CYS A 156 -0.92 -11.84 -1.96
N LEU A 157 -1.69 -11.94 -3.05
CA LEU A 157 -2.64 -10.89 -3.45
C LEU A 157 -3.76 -10.70 -2.43
N HIS A 158 -4.37 -11.80 -1.97
CA HIS A 158 -5.41 -11.73 -0.94
C HIS A 158 -4.86 -11.10 0.34
N PHE A 159 -3.62 -11.42 0.72
CA PHE A 159 -2.94 -10.82 1.86
C PHE A 159 -2.79 -9.31 1.70
N ILE A 160 -2.31 -8.81 0.54
CA ILE A 160 -2.21 -7.37 0.27
C ILE A 160 -3.59 -6.69 0.39
N ALA A 161 -4.62 -7.31 -0.19
CA ALA A 161 -5.99 -6.78 -0.14
C ALA A 161 -6.54 -6.69 1.29
N LEU A 162 -6.34 -7.75 2.09
CA LEU A 162 -6.77 -7.82 3.48
C LEU A 162 -5.99 -6.82 4.35
N GLN A 163 -4.69 -6.65 4.13
CA GLN A 163 -3.88 -5.65 4.83
C GLN A 163 -4.34 -4.22 4.52
N SER A 164 -4.70 -3.93 3.26
CA SER A 164 -5.32 -2.66 2.88
C SER A 164 -6.64 -2.44 3.63
N CYS A 165 -7.54 -3.43 3.61
CA CYS A 165 -8.82 -3.36 4.32
C CYS A 165 -8.66 -3.19 5.83
N LEU A 166 -7.72 -3.93 6.44
CA LEU A 166 -7.42 -3.84 7.87
C LEU A 166 -6.90 -2.44 8.22
N SER A 167 -6.03 -1.87 7.38
CA SER A 167 -5.46 -0.54 7.59
C SER A 167 -6.53 0.55 7.58
N TYR A 168 -7.44 0.53 6.58
CA TYR A 168 -8.59 1.44 6.59
C TYR A 168 -9.53 1.18 7.76
N GLY A 169 -9.91 -0.07 8.01
CA GLY A 169 -10.88 -0.42 9.04
C GLY A 169 -10.42 -0.02 10.44
N VAL A 170 -9.18 -0.34 10.81
CA VAL A 170 -8.60 0.05 12.10
C VAL A 170 -8.45 1.56 12.20
N ALA A 171 -7.99 2.24 11.14
CA ALA A 171 -7.91 3.69 11.12
C ALA A 171 -9.29 4.34 11.34
N GLY A 172 -10.32 3.88 10.63
CA GLY A 172 -11.67 4.41 10.75
C GLY A 172 -12.28 4.16 12.13
N ILE A 173 -12.13 2.93 12.67
CA ILE A 173 -12.62 2.59 14.01
C ILE A 173 -11.92 3.44 15.08
N SER A 174 -10.60 3.64 14.98
CA SER A 174 -9.86 4.48 15.91
C SER A 174 -10.38 5.93 15.94
N LYS A 175 -10.77 6.46 14.76
CA LYS A 175 -11.38 7.78 14.63
C LYS A 175 -12.83 7.80 15.13
N LEU A 176 -13.59 6.73 14.91
CA LEU A 176 -14.96 6.58 15.38
C LEU A 176 -15.04 6.63 16.91
N VAL A 177 -14.16 5.93 17.61
CA VAL A 177 -14.17 5.92 19.10
C VAL A 177 -13.68 7.25 19.69
N SER A 178 -12.84 7.98 18.96
CA SER A 178 -12.23 9.23 19.42
C SER A 178 -13.22 10.42 19.42
N PRO A 179 -13.49 11.04 20.59
CA PRO A 179 -14.39 12.19 20.67
C PRO A 179 -13.94 13.40 19.84
N VAL A 180 -12.61 13.64 19.75
CA VAL A 180 -12.04 14.77 19.00
C VAL A 180 -12.15 14.59 17.47
N TRP A 181 -12.24 13.35 16.99
CA TRP A 181 -12.59 13.07 15.61
C TRP A 181 -14.08 13.26 15.37
N ARG A 182 -14.94 12.68 16.22
CA ARG A 182 -16.40 12.79 16.06
C ARG A 182 -16.94 14.22 16.10
N ASN A 183 -16.28 15.12 16.86
CA ASN A 183 -16.66 16.53 16.93
C ASN A 183 -15.97 17.42 15.87
N GLY A 184 -15.08 16.87 15.03
CA GLY A 184 -14.38 17.59 13.95
C GLY A 184 -13.11 18.33 14.36
N THR A 185 -12.78 18.37 15.66
CA THR A 185 -11.61 19.09 16.18
C THR A 185 -10.31 18.56 15.59
N ALA A 186 -10.16 17.23 15.49
CA ALA A 186 -8.96 16.60 14.95
C ALA A 186 -8.67 17.04 13.52
N VAL A 187 -9.68 17.06 12.65
CA VAL A 187 -9.53 17.47 11.24
C VAL A 187 -9.08 18.92 11.14
N ARG A 188 -9.71 19.83 11.89
CA ARG A 188 -9.30 21.24 11.94
C ARG A 188 -7.85 21.38 12.41
N ASP A 189 -7.49 20.71 13.49
CA ASP A 189 -6.18 20.88 14.14
C ASP A 189 -5.04 20.26 13.32
N ILE A 190 -5.30 19.20 12.55
CA ILE A 190 -4.34 18.68 11.55
C ILE A 190 -3.95 19.78 10.55
N PHE A 191 -4.94 20.50 10.02
CA PHE A 191 -4.69 21.58 9.06
C PHE A 191 -3.97 22.80 9.65
N ARG A 192 -3.87 22.89 10.99
CA ARG A 192 -3.08 23.91 11.71
C ARG A 192 -1.59 23.60 11.77
N THR A 193 -1.19 22.35 11.55
CA THR A 193 0.21 21.91 11.76
C THR A 193 1.17 22.51 10.72
N HIS A 194 2.45 22.64 11.08
CA HIS A 194 3.48 23.09 10.13
C HIS A 194 3.80 22.05 9.05
N MET A 195 3.79 20.77 9.41
CA MET A 195 4.24 19.69 8.52
C MET A 195 3.17 19.23 7.52
N TYR A 196 1.91 19.20 7.93
CA TYR A 196 0.81 18.63 7.14
C TYR A 196 -0.36 19.61 6.95
N GLY A 197 -0.20 20.85 7.41
CA GLY A 197 -1.27 21.84 7.43
C GLY A 197 -1.41 22.64 6.14
N HIS A 198 -2.54 23.32 6.03
CA HIS A 198 -2.84 24.22 4.92
C HIS A 198 -3.64 25.40 5.46
N SER A 199 -3.02 26.58 5.52
CA SER A 199 -3.55 27.77 6.20
C SER A 199 -4.97 28.15 5.76
N ARG A 200 -5.24 28.15 4.45
CA ARG A 200 -6.60 28.46 3.93
C ARG A 200 -7.65 27.44 4.35
N VAL A 201 -7.30 26.15 4.37
CA VAL A 201 -8.21 25.09 4.80
C VAL A 201 -8.44 25.21 6.31
N TYR A 202 -7.38 25.46 7.08
CA TYR A 202 -7.50 25.70 8.52
C TYR A 202 -8.46 26.86 8.84
N GLU A 203 -8.30 28.03 8.21
CA GLU A 203 -9.18 29.18 8.44
C GLU A 203 -10.63 28.90 8.00
N LEU A 204 -10.85 28.15 6.92
CA LEU A 204 -12.18 27.68 6.53
C LEU A 204 -12.81 26.76 7.59
N LEU A 205 -12.05 25.79 8.10
CA LEU A 205 -12.55 24.82 9.09
C LEU A 205 -12.75 25.46 10.47
N LYS A 206 -11.94 26.47 10.80
CA LYS A 206 -12.09 27.30 12.00
C LYS A 206 -13.34 28.17 11.92
N SER A 207 -13.60 28.82 10.79
CA SER A 207 -14.78 29.66 10.58
C SER A 207 -16.07 28.86 10.38
N LYS A 208 -16.00 27.63 9.88
CA LYS A 208 -17.15 26.72 9.66
C LYS A 208 -16.95 25.39 10.39
N PRO A 209 -17.21 25.31 11.71
CA PRO A 209 -17.04 24.07 12.48
C PRO A 209 -17.86 22.88 11.94
N TRP A 210 -19.03 23.14 11.34
CA TRP A 210 -19.84 22.10 10.72
C TRP A 210 -19.12 21.43 9.54
N ALA A 211 -18.29 22.15 8.80
CA ALA A 211 -17.51 21.60 7.69
C ALA A 211 -16.40 20.69 8.20
N ALA A 212 -15.74 21.06 9.30
CA ALA A 212 -14.76 20.21 9.97
C ALA A 212 -15.40 18.90 10.47
N ARG A 213 -16.60 18.99 11.05
CA ARG A 213 -17.36 17.82 11.46
C ARG A 213 -17.79 16.95 10.28
N LEU A 214 -18.27 17.55 9.19
CA LEU A 214 -18.64 16.80 7.98
C LEU A 214 -17.43 16.04 7.42
N LEU A 215 -16.29 16.71 7.22
CA LEU A 215 -15.07 16.06 6.76
C LEU A 215 -14.63 14.93 7.69
N ALA A 216 -14.71 15.13 9.01
CA ALA A 216 -14.38 14.08 9.96
C ALA A 216 -15.27 12.85 9.82
N TRP A 217 -16.59 13.03 9.68
CA TRP A 217 -17.52 11.93 9.51
C TRP A 217 -17.40 11.26 8.13
N VAL A 218 -17.11 12.01 7.06
CA VAL A 218 -16.78 11.44 5.76
C VAL A 218 -15.54 10.54 5.86
N THR A 219 -14.48 10.99 6.53
CA THR A 219 -13.28 10.17 6.76
C THR A 219 -13.59 8.94 7.61
N ILE A 220 -14.27 9.09 8.75
CA ILE A 220 -14.63 7.97 9.63
C ILE A 220 -15.44 6.92 8.86
N THR A 221 -16.51 7.33 8.20
CA THR A 221 -17.41 6.40 7.50
C THR A 221 -16.75 5.77 6.28
N GLY A 222 -15.95 6.53 5.52
CA GLY A 222 -15.19 6.02 4.39
C GLY A 222 -14.16 4.97 4.80
N GLU A 223 -13.35 5.26 5.82
CA GLU A 223 -12.32 4.33 6.31
C GLU A 223 -12.94 3.08 6.98
N THR A 224 -13.92 3.26 7.87
CA THR A 224 -14.61 2.13 8.53
C THR A 224 -15.39 1.27 7.54
N GLY A 225 -16.00 1.89 6.51
CA GLY A 225 -16.78 1.21 5.48
C GLY A 225 -15.94 0.56 4.38
N PHE A 226 -14.66 0.94 4.23
CA PHE A 226 -13.81 0.45 3.14
C PHE A 226 -13.75 -1.09 3.03
N PRO A 227 -13.64 -1.89 4.12
CA PRO A 227 -13.61 -3.36 4.02
C PRO A 227 -14.81 -3.98 3.30
N LEU A 228 -15.96 -3.28 3.25
CA LEU A 228 -17.13 -3.73 2.51
C LEU A 228 -16.86 -3.86 0.99
N VAL A 229 -15.79 -3.25 0.47
CA VAL A 229 -15.33 -3.40 -0.92
C VAL A 229 -15.18 -4.86 -1.33
N LEU A 230 -14.80 -5.75 -0.41
CA LEU A 230 -14.56 -7.17 -0.69
C LEU A 230 -15.84 -7.95 -1.01
N ILE A 231 -16.99 -7.48 -0.54
CA ILE A 231 -18.29 -8.16 -0.69
C ILE A 231 -19.32 -7.31 -1.44
N ALA A 232 -18.99 -6.05 -1.75
CA ALA A 232 -19.88 -5.15 -2.44
C ALA A 232 -20.08 -5.56 -3.92
N PRO A 233 -21.26 -5.29 -4.52
CA PRO A 233 -21.44 -5.45 -5.97
C PRO A 233 -20.42 -4.63 -6.76
N LYS A 234 -20.02 -5.10 -7.95
CA LYS A 234 -18.94 -4.49 -8.77
C LYS A 234 -19.03 -2.95 -8.91
N PRO A 235 -20.20 -2.33 -9.20
CA PRO A 235 -20.29 -0.87 -9.29
C PRO A 235 -19.99 -0.17 -7.95
N VAL A 236 -20.47 -0.74 -6.84
CA VAL A 236 -20.25 -0.21 -5.49
C VAL A 236 -18.80 -0.37 -5.08
N ALA A 237 -18.18 -1.53 -5.33
CA ALA A 237 -16.77 -1.75 -5.05
C ALA A 237 -15.86 -0.76 -5.81
N ARG A 238 -16.17 -0.48 -7.10
CA ARG A 238 -15.49 0.57 -7.88
C ARG A 238 -15.67 1.95 -7.28
N GLY A 239 -16.88 2.28 -6.81
CA GLY A 239 -17.15 3.54 -6.11
C GLY A 239 -16.35 3.69 -4.82
N ILE A 240 -16.24 2.62 -4.03
CA ILE A 240 -15.41 2.62 -2.80
C ILE A 240 -13.94 2.86 -3.13
N LEU A 241 -13.37 2.13 -4.11
CA LEU A 241 -11.99 2.34 -4.54
C LEU A 241 -11.77 3.76 -5.09
N ALA A 242 -12.70 4.29 -5.88
CA ALA A 242 -12.63 5.66 -6.38
C ALA A 242 -12.67 6.69 -5.22
N SER A 243 -13.50 6.47 -4.20
CA SER A 243 -13.55 7.33 -3.03
C SER A 243 -12.24 7.32 -2.24
N GLY A 244 -11.60 6.15 -2.11
CA GLY A 244 -10.28 6.02 -1.48
C GLY A 244 -9.18 6.73 -2.28
N LEU A 245 -9.21 6.61 -3.62
CA LEU A 245 -8.33 7.38 -4.51
C LEU A 245 -8.52 8.89 -4.31
N SER A 246 -9.76 9.38 -4.28
CA SER A 246 -10.05 10.79 -4.04
C SER A 246 -9.58 11.25 -2.66
N PHE A 247 -9.74 10.41 -1.63
CA PHE A 247 -9.26 10.70 -0.27
C PHE A 247 -7.74 10.86 -0.24
N HIS A 248 -6.99 9.90 -0.79
CA HIS A 248 -5.54 9.99 -0.83
C HIS A 248 -5.03 11.11 -1.75
N GLY A 249 -5.73 11.37 -2.86
CA GLY A 249 -5.42 12.51 -3.73
C GLY A 249 -5.61 13.84 -2.99
N GLY A 250 -6.69 13.98 -2.22
CA GLY A 250 -6.90 15.12 -1.33
C GLY A 250 -5.79 15.28 -0.29
N ASN A 251 -5.38 14.18 0.35
CA ASN A 251 -4.28 14.20 1.31
C ASN A 251 -2.94 14.59 0.65
N ALA A 252 -2.66 14.12 -0.58
CA ALA A 252 -1.48 14.53 -1.33
C ALA A 252 -1.49 16.04 -1.64
N VAL A 253 -2.62 16.57 -2.12
CA VAL A 253 -2.77 17.99 -2.49
C VAL A 253 -2.74 18.92 -1.29
N PHE A 254 -3.52 18.62 -0.24
CA PHE A 254 -3.72 19.55 0.87
C PHE A 254 -2.78 19.31 2.05
N MET A 255 -2.19 18.11 2.17
CA MET A 255 -1.34 17.75 3.31
C MET A 255 0.08 17.34 2.89
N GLY A 256 0.40 17.36 1.59
CA GLY A 256 1.73 16.96 1.08
C GLY A 256 2.02 15.47 1.21
N LEU A 257 1.00 14.64 1.46
CA LEU A 257 1.15 13.19 1.71
C LEU A 257 1.25 12.37 0.40
N ASN A 258 2.22 12.72 -0.46
CA ASN A 258 2.40 12.09 -1.78
C ASN A 258 2.70 10.59 -1.69
N ARG A 259 3.50 10.16 -0.71
CA ARG A 259 3.84 8.74 -0.52
C ARG A 259 2.61 7.88 -0.18
N PHE A 260 1.67 8.43 0.61
CA PHE A 260 0.43 7.74 0.96
C PHE A 260 -0.43 7.43 -0.26
N LEU A 261 -0.50 8.34 -1.23
CA LEU A 261 -1.26 8.12 -2.44
C LEU A 261 -0.80 6.85 -3.15
N TRP A 262 0.49 6.76 -3.45
CA TRP A 262 1.00 5.61 -4.20
C TRP A 262 1.03 4.32 -3.39
N ALA A 263 1.34 4.38 -2.10
CA ALA A 263 1.33 3.21 -1.24
C ALA A 263 -0.04 2.52 -1.21
N PHE A 264 -1.13 3.29 -1.08
CA PHE A 264 -2.48 2.72 -1.05
C PHE A 264 -3.00 2.36 -2.44
N LEU A 265 -2.78 3.19 -3.46
CA LEU A 265 -3.16 2.88 -4.85
C LEU A 265 -2.50 1.59 -5.34
N GLY A 266 -1.25 1.35 -4.94
CA GLY A 266 -0.54 0.10 -5.23
C GLY A 266 -1.32 -1.14 -4.77
N THR A 267 -2.10 -1.05 -3.71
CA THR A 267 -2.91 -2.17 -3.19
C THR A 267 -4.24 -2.36 -3.93
N TYR A 268 -4.74 -1.35 -4.66
CA TYR A 268 -6.10 -1.37 -5.22
C TYR A 268 -6.33 -2.46 -6.27
N PRO A 269 -5.38 -2.81 -7.16
CA PRO A 269 -5.55 -3.96 -8.04
C PRO A 269 -5.77 -5.27 -7.26
N ALA A 270 -5.03 -5.49 -6.17
CA ALA A 270 -5.20 -6.65 -5.31
C ALA A 270 -6.58 -6.66 -4.62
N VAL A 271 -7.04 -5.51 -4.13
CA VAL A 271 -8.39 -5.36 -3.54
C VAL A 271 -9.48 -5.64 -4.57
N ALA A 272 -9.35 -5.08 -5.78
CA ALA A 272 -10.30 -5.30 -6.86
C ALA A 272 -10.35 -6.76 -7.32
N TYR A 273 -9.20 -7.43 -7.39
CA TYR A 273 -9.11 -8.86 -7.70
C TYR A 273 -9.79 -9.71 -6.61
N THR A 274 -9.46 -9.45 -5.34
CA THR A 274 -10.04 -10.18 -4.19
C THR A 274 -11.55 -9.96 -4.11
N SER A 275 -12.03 -8.74 -4.32
CA SER A 275 -13.46 -8.39 -4.37
C SER A 275 -14.22 -9.16 -5.46
N ARG A 276 -13.62 -9.37 -6.64
CA ARG A 276 -14.23 -10.18 -7.70
C ARG A 276 -14.32 -11.66 -7.35
N ASN A 277 -13.35 -12.17 -6.59
CA ASN A 277 -13.29 -13.57 -6.17
C ASN A 277 -14.20 -13.88 -4.96
N LEU A 278 -14.45 -12.89 -4.09
CA LEU A 278 -15.30 -13.03 -2.89
C LEU A 278 -16.73 -12.48 -3.05
N GLY A 279 -16.97 -11.62 -4.04
CA GLY A 279 -18.24 -10.90 -4.21
C GLY A 279 -19.48 -11.81 -4.35
N PRO A 280 -20.70 -11.24 -4.24
CA PRO A 280 -21.93 -12.01 -4.15
C PRO A 280 -22.03 -13.01 -5.30
N ILE A 281 -22.34 -14.27 -4.99
CA ILE A 281 -22.49 -15.40 -5.91
C ILE A 281 -23.69 -15.16 -6.85
N ARG A 282 -23.63 -14.14 -7.72
CA ARG A 282 -24.56 -13.98 -8.83
C ARG A 282 -23.99 -14.71 -10.03
N GLY A 283 -24.31 -16.00 -10.12
CA GLY A 283 -24.15 -16.78 -11.35
C GLY A 283 -23.60 -18.19 -11.16
N ARG A 284 -22.78 -18.45 -10.13
CA ARG A 284 -22.15 -19.78 -9.95
C ARG A 284 -23.16 -20.88 -9.57
N SER A 285 -24.31 -20.52 -8.99
CA SER A 285 -25.32 -21.48 -8.51
C SER A 285 -26.40 -21.82 -9.55
N LYS A 286 -26.87 -20.87 -10.37
CA LYS A 286 -27.98 -21.15 -11.30
C LYS A 286 -27.58 -22.05 -12.47
N SER A 287 -26.39 -21.85 -13.08
CA SER A 287 -25.94 -22.75 -14.15
C SER A 287 -25.59 -24.15 -13.64
N ARG A 288 -25.01 -24.25 -12.42
CA ARG A 288 -24.67 -25.54 -11.78
C ARG A 288 -25.90 -26.32 -11.31
N LEU A 289 -26.94 -25.63 -10.83
CA LEU A 289 -28.20 -26.28 -10.44
C LEU A 289 -29.01 -26.68 -11.66
N VAL A 290 -29.10 -25.84 -12.70
CA VAL A 290 -29.76 -26.19 -13.96
C VAL A 290 -29.02 -27.34 -14.64
N ALA A 291 -27.69 -27.32 -14.73
CA ALA A 291 -26.91 -28.43 -15.31
C ALA A 291 -27.05 -29.74 -14.52
N ARG A 292 -27.15 -29.69 -13.18
CA ARG A 292 -27.44 -30.89 -12.35
C ARG A 292 -28.88 -31.39 -12.51
N LEU A 293 -29.84 -30.50 -12.75
CA LEU A 293 -31.25 -30.86 -12.94
C LEU A 293 -31.57 -31.31 -14.38
N THR A 294 -30.84 -30.81 -15.38
CA THR A 294 -31.00 -31.19 -16.79
C THR A 294 -30.10 -32.35 -17.21
N GLY A 295 -29.07 -32.69 -16.42
CA GLY A 295 -28.14 -33.81 -16.67
C GLY A 295 -28.55 -35.17 -16.09
N SER A 296 -29.75 -35.27 -15.48
CA SER A 296 -30.31 -36.54 -15.03
C SER A 296 -31.62 -36.81 -15.77
N LYS A 297 -31.50 -37.20 -17.04
CA LYS A 297 -32.40 -38.13 -17.73
C LYS A 297 -31.90 -38.40 -19.15
N ARG A 298 -31.59 -39.69 -19.37
CA ARG A 298 -31.19 -40.41 -20.59
C ARG A 298 -29.69 -40.49 -20.83
#